data_AF-A0AA41SJW7-F1
#
_entry.id   AF-A0AA41SJW7-F1
#
_cell.length_a   1.000
_cell.length_b   1.000
_cell.length_c   1.000
_cell.angle_alpha   90.00
_cell.angle_beta   90.00
_cell.angle_gamma   90.00
#
_symmetry.space_group_name_H-M   'P 1'
#
loop_
_entity.id
_entity.type
_entity.pdbx_description
1 polymer ?
#
loop_
_entity_poly.entity_id
_entity_poly.type
_entity_poly.pdbx_seq_one_letter_code
_entity_poly.pdbx_strand_id
1 'polypeptide(L)'
;MDIKRKDDVMLDLDKKVYQIFSDFMMRVMKFEELVSVGSSFLAGLHQHLELLRRRPIHKTSDVVEGVIKANGTKRLKAYLKSGCINLDEGVQSVSKLIECQKGLQEHMSKVRGLLSEVEGLMTAVQGVLTSACEYKFSFEGQHTAGGFVVRRAELEKEEMESIHPRRPSASDYAAIMCSIYNMLKQDFIMQEKIIVSTEICHPSSEELGSYTTMWTLRPYIKDEIISEAWKFVT
;
A
#
# COMPACT_ATOMS: atom_id res chain seq x y z
N MET A 1 44.07 -21.72 -2.62
CA MET A 1 42.93 -21.90 -3.55
C MET A 1 41.60 -21.51 -2.87
N ASP A 2 41.58 -21.28 -1.55
CA ASP A 2 40.38 -21.03 -0.74
C ASP A 2 39.84 -19.60 -0.73
N ILE A 3 40.68 -18.57 -0.93
CA ILE A 3 40.23 -17.17 -0.94
C ILE A 3 39.26 -16.91 -2.10
N LYS A 4 39.58 -17.44 -3.28
CA LYS A 4 38.75 -17.30 -4.50
C LYS A 4 37.37 -17.96 -4.37
N ARG A 5 37.23 -18.99 -3.52
CA ARG A 5 35.97 -19.70 -3.27
C ARG A 5 35.06 -18.94 -2.31
N LYS A 6 35.63 -18.23 -1.34
CA LYS A 6 34.90 -17.39 -0.38
C LYS A 6 34.30 -16.15 -1.05
N ASP A 7 35.06 -15.52 -1.95
CA ASP A 7 34.61 -14.34 -2.70
C ASP A 7 33.47 -14.70 -3.67
N ASP A 8 33.52 -15.87 -4.31
CA ASP A 8 32.48 -16.35 -5.25
C ASP A 8 31.14 -16.67 -4.54
N VAL A 9 31.19 -17.28 -3.35
CA VAL A 9 29.99 -17.56 -2.53
C VAL A 9 29.34 -16.28 -2.01
N MET A 10 30.14 -15.26 -1.67
CA MET A 10 29.62 -13.97 -1.19
C MET A 10 28.97 -13.16 -2.31
N LEU A 11 29.53 -13.22 -3.54
CA LEU A 11 28.93 -12.62 -4.73
C LEU A 11 27.61 -13.29 -5.15
N ASP A 12 27.48 -14.61 -5.01
CA ASP A 12 26.23 -15.33 -5.27
C ASP A 12 25.12 -14.98 -4.26
N LEU A 13 25.50 -14.78 -3.00
CA LEU A 13 24.58 -14.35 -1.94
C LEU A 13 24.03 -12.95 -2.18
N ASP A 14 24.92 -11.98 -2.45
CA ASP A 14 24.52 -10.60 -2.71
C ASP A 14 23.61 -10.50 -3.94
N LYS A 15 23.87 -11.31 -4.98
CA LYS A 15 23.02 -11.40 -6.16
C LYS A 15 21.63 -11.96 -5.84
N LYS A 16 21.53 -12.99 -4.99
CA LYS A 16 20.25 -13.56 -4.55
C LYS A 16 19.44 -12.57 -3.74
N VAL A 17 20.05 -11.88 -2.78
CA VAL A 17 19.37 -10.88 -1.96
C VAL A 17 18.90 -9.70 -2.83
N TYR A 18 19.74 -9.23 -3.75
CA TYR A 18 19.35 -8.20 -4.71
C TYR A 18 18.15 -8.63 -5.57
N GLN A 19 18.13 -9.88 -6.08
CA GLN A 19 17.01 -10.37 -6.87
C GLN A 19 15.70 -10.37 -6.07
N ILE A 20 15.74 -10.86 -4.82
CA ILE A 20 14.56 -10.87 -3.94
C ILE A 20 14.10 -9.43 -3.65
N PHE A 21 15.04 -8.52 -3.42
CA PHE A 21 14.74 -7.11 -3.22
C PHE A 21 14.12 -6.44 -4.45
N SER A 22 14.66 -6.70 -5.65
CA SER A 22 14.09 -6.19 -6.89
C SER A 22 12.67 -6.71 -7.11
N ASP A 23 12.44 -8.00 -6.83
CA ASP A 23 11.11 -8.59 -6.87
C ASP A 23 10.17 -7.94 -5.86
N PHE A 24 10.64 -7.68 -4.64
CA PHE A 24 9.90 -6.96 -3.60
C PHE A 24 9.48 -5.57 -4.07
N MET A 25 10.41 -4.77 -4.59
CA MET A 25 10.13 -3.41 -5.07
C MET A 25 9.12 -3.41 -6.23
N MET A 26 9.14 -4.43 -7.10
CA MET A 26 8.11 -4.60 -8.12
C MET A 26 6.71 -4.81 -7.52
N ARG A 27 6.59 -5.52 -6.39
CA ARG A 27 5.29 -5.72 -5.71
C ARG A 27 4.85 -4.46 -4.98
N VAL A 28 5.79 -3.69 -4.42
CA VAL A 28 5.53 -2.34 -3.86
C VAL A 28 4.94 -1.43 -4.94
N MET A 29 5.53 -1.40 -6.14
CA MET A 29 4.99 -0.61 -7.28
C MET A 29 3.55 -1.01 -7.64
N LYS A 30 3.25 -2.31 -7.71
CA LYS A 30 1.87 -2.78 -7.94
C LYS A 30 0.90 -2.37 -6.84
N PHE A 31 1.38 -2.27 -5.61
CA PHE A 31 0.59 -1.78 -4.48
C PHE A 31 0.17 -0.32 -4.70
N GLU A 32 1.12 0.53 -5.10
CA GLU A 32 0.88 1.94 -5.42
C GLU A 32 -0.15 2.11 -6.56
N GLU A 33 -0.05 1.28 -7.60
CA GLU A 33 -1.03 1.29 -8.70
C GLU A 33 -2.45 0.99 -8.19
N LEU A 34 -2.60 0.00 -7.31
CA LEU A 34 -3.90 -0.41 -6.78
C LEU A 34 -4.53 0.63 -5.85
N VAL A 35 -3.74 1.43 -5.13
CA VAL A 35 -4.24 2.48 -4.22
C VAL A 35 -5.15 3.46 -4.96
N SER A 36 -4.74 3.89 -6.16
CA SER A 36 -5.51 4.81 -6.98
C SER A 36 -6.87 4.24 -7.40
N VAL A 37 -6.89 2.94 -7.72
CA VAL A 37 -8.10 2.19 -8.08
C VAL A 37 -9.05 2.13 -6.88
N GLY A 38 -8.54 1.77 -5.70
CA GLY A 38 -9.34 1.73 -4.47
C GLY A 38 -9.93 3.09 -4.10
N SER A 39 -9.13 4.16 -4.22
CA SER A 39 -9.56 5.55 -3.97
C SER A 39 -10.71 5.95 -4.90
N SER A 40 -10.65 5.57 -6.18
CA SER A 40 -11.70 5.87 -7.15
C SER A 40 -13.04 5.22 -6.80
N PHE A 41 -13.03 3.98 -6.30
CA PHE A 41 -14.25 3.31 -5.84
C PHE A 41 -14.81 3.94 -4.56
N LEU A 42 -13.95 4.31 -3.61
CA LEU A 42 -14.38 4.99 -2.39
C LEU A 42 -15.00 6.36 -2.69
N ALA A 43 -14.38 7.13 -3.58
CA ALA A 43 -14.91 8.41 -4.04
C ALA A 43 -16.26 8.24 -4.77
N GLY A 44 -16.38 7.23 -5.63
CA GLY A 44 -17.64 6.89 -6.29
C GLY A 44 -18.73 6.50 -5.28
N LEU A 45 -18.38 5.70 -4.27
CA LEU A 45 -19.29 5.32 -3.19
C LEU A 45 -19.79 6.55 -2.43
N HIS A 46 -18.88 7.46 -2.05
CA HIS A 46 -19.24 8.71 -1.39
C HIS A 46 -20.18 9.55 -2.28
N GLN A 47 -19.82 9.77 -3.55
CA GLN A 47 -20.61 10.56 -4.48
C GLN A 47 -22.04 10.02 -4.65
N HIS A 48 -22.20 8.71 -4.85
CA HIS A 48 -23.51 8.12 -5.08
C HIS A 48 -24.35 8.00 -3.81
N LEU A 49 -23.74 7.85 -2.64
CA LEU A 49 -24.45 7.98 -1.36
C LEU A 49 -24.98 9.40 -1.15
N GLU A 50 -24.18 10.43 -1.47
CA GLU A 50 -24.63 11.83 -1.39
C GLU A 50 -25.79 12.13 -2.34
N LEU A 51 -25.82 11.51 -3.52
CA LEU A 51 -26.95 11.62 -4.43
C LEU A 51 -28.21 11.04 -3.80
N LEU A 52 -28.15 9.82 -3.25
CA LEU A 52 -29.29 9.16 -2.62
C LEU A 52 -29.78 9.87 -1.35
N ARG A 53 -28.93 10.68 -0.70
CA ARG A 53 -29.33 11.54 0.43
C ARG A 53 -30.20 12.72 0.01
N ARG A 54 -30.18 13.12 -1.26
CA ARG A 54 -31.02 14.22 -1.76
C ARG A 54 -32.48 13.80 -1.77
N ARG A 55 -33.37 14.73 -1.40
CA ARG A 55 -34.81 14.45 -1.42
C ARG A 55 -35.33 14.43 -2.86
N PRO A 56 -36.20 13.48 -3.23
CA PRO A 56 -36.87 13.52 -4.52
C PRO A 56 -37.84 14.70 -4.58
N ILE A 57 -38.03 15.27 -5.78
CA ILE A 57 -39.12 16.22 -6.00
C ILE A 57 -40.40 15.40 -6.12
N HIS A 58 -41.26 15.47 -5.10
CA HIS A 58 -42.59 14.89 -5.17
C HIS A 58 -43.44 15.68 -6.18
N LYS A 59 -43.38 15.28 -7.44
CA LYS A 59 -44.27 15.78 -8.51
C LYS A 59 -45.66 15.16 -8.49
N THR A 60 -46.00 14.40 -7.45
CA THR A 60 -47.32 13.76 -7.28
C THR A 60 -48.44 14.77 -7.05
N SER A 61 -48.11 16.03 -6.76
CA SER A 61 -49.09 17.12 -6.69
C SER A 61 -49.15 17.85 -8.03
N ASP A 62 -50.33 17.87 -8.65
CA ASP A 62 -50.62 18.64 -9.86
C ASP A 62 -50.26 20.13 -9.70
N VAL A 63 -50.40 20.66 -8.48
CA VAL A 63 -50.05 22.03 -8.14
C VAL A 63 -48.54 22.25 -8.21
N VAL A 64 -47.75 21.38 -7.58
CA VAL A 64 -46.28 21.48 -7.59
C VAL A 64 -45.74 21.29 -9.00
N GLU A 65 -46.29 20.33 -9.75
CA GLU A 65 -45.91 20.10 -11.14
C GLU A 65 -46.28 21.32 -12.01
N GLY A 66 -47.47 21.88 -11.85
CA GLY A 66 -47.93 23.08 -12.55
C GLY A 66 -47.03 24.30 -12.28
N VAL A 67 -46.65 24.52 -11.01
CA VAL A 67 -45.74 25.62 -10.63
C VAL A 67 -44.36 25.47 -11.24
N ILE A 68 -43.79 24.25 -11.22
CA ILE A 68 -42.47 23.99 -11.82
C ILE A 68 -42.52 24.18 -13.34
N LYS A 69 -43.58 23.71 -14.01
CA LYS A 69 -43.76 23.87 -15.46
C LYS A 69 -43.92 25.35 -15.84
N ALA A 70 -44.75 26.09 -15.13
CA ALA A 70 -44.98 27.52 -15.36
C ALA A 70 -43.70 28.36 -15.16
N ASN A 71 -42.81 27.96 -14.26
CA ASN A 71 -41.58 28.68 -13.92
C ASN A 71 -40.30 28.01 -14.45
N GLY A 72 -40.39 27.20 -15.51
CA GLY A 72 -39.36 26.29 -16.04
C GLY A 72 -38.10 26.93 -16.65
N THR A 73 -37.52 27.94 -16.00
CA THR A 73 -36.27 28.60 -16.37
C THR A 73 -35.07 27.66 -16.28
N LYS A 74 -34.00 27.95 -17.04
CA LYS A 74 -32.72 27.22 -16.95
C LYS A 74 -32.18 27.21 -15.50
N ARG A 75 -32.33 28.33 -14.79
CA ARG A 75 -31.90 28.48 -13.39
C ARG A 75 -32.67 27.56 -12.45
N LEU A 76 -34.00 27.50 -12.55
CA LEU A 76 -34.81 26.61 -11.71
C LEU A 76 -34.47 25.14 -11.98
N LYS A 77 -34.33 24.75 -13.26
CA LYS A 77 -33.94 23.39 -13.62
C LYS A 77 -32.58 22.99 -13.02
N ALA A 78 -31.60 23.90 -13.05
CA ALA A 78 -30.30 23.66 -12.44
C ALA A 78 -30.41 23.51 -10.91
N TYR A 79 -31.17 24.39 -10.25
CA TYR A 79 -31.39 24.33 -8.79
C TYR A 79 -32.06 23.02 -8.36
N LEU A 80 -33.09 22.60 -9.09
CA LEU A 80 -33.77 21.33 -8.87
C LEU A 80 -32.84 20.14 -9.05
N LYS A 81 -32.00 20.13 -10.10
CA LYS A 81 -31.02 19.07 -10.35
C LYS A 81 -29.92 19.01 -9.27
N SER A 82 -29.52 20.15 -8.70
CA SER A 82 -28.54 20.17 -7.63
C SER A 82 -29.10 19.74 -6.28
N GLY A 83 -30.37 20.06 -5.99
CA GLY A 83 -30.98 19.83 -4.68
C GLY A 83 -31.78 18.54 -4.55
N CYS A 84 -32.18 17.95 -5.68
CA CYS A 84 -33.09 16.80 -5.69
C CYS A 84 -32.60 15.69 -6.61
N ILE A 85 -32.98 14.46 -6.24
CA ILE A 85 -32.73 13.27 -7.05
C ILE A 85 -33.98 12.92 -7.88
N ASN A 86 -33.78 12.48 -9.11
CA ASN A 86 -34.84 11.88 -9.91
C ASN A 86 -34.80 10.33 -9.85
N LEU A 87 -35.87 9.66 -10.27
CA LEU A 87 -35.99 8.20 -10.13
C LEU A 87 -34.87 7.46 -10.88
N ASP A 88 -34.58 7.86 -12.11
CA ASP A 88 -33.54 7.22 -12.94
C ASP A 88 -32.14 7.42 -12.33
N GLU A 89 -31.84 8.62 -11.82
CA GLU A 89 -30.62 8.93 -11.07
C GLU A 89 -30.51 8.08 -9.79
N GLY A 90 -31.64 7.83 -9.12
CA GLY A 90 -31.72 6.94 -7.96
C GLY A 90 -31.33 5.51 -8.31
N VAL A 91 -31.97 4.94 -9.34
CA VAL A 91 -31.68 3.58 -9.81
C VAL A 91 -30.22 3.46 -10.27
N GLN A 92 -29.74 4.42 -11.06
CA GLN A 92 -28.34 4.45 -11.51
C GLN A 92 -27.36 4.58 -10.34
N SER A 93 -27.67 5.40 -9.34
CA SER A 93 -26.81 5.57 -8.15
C SER A 93 -26.75 4.29 -7.34
N VAL A 94 -27.85 3.56 -7.16
CA VAL A 94 -27.85 2.25 -6.49
C VAL A 94 -26.98 1.24 -7.26
N SER A 95 -27.14 1.15 -8.58
CA SER A 95 -26.30 0.25 -9.39
C SER A 95 -24.81 0.61 -9.27
N LYS A 96 -24.46 1.90 -9.32
CA LYS A 96 -23.09 2.38 -9.16
C LYS A 96 -22.52 2.12 -7.77
N LEU A 97 -23.35 2.20 -6.72
CA LEU A 97 -22.93 1.84 -5.36
C LEU A 97 -22.54 0.37 -5.25
N ILE A 98 -23.35 -0.52 -5.84
CA ILE A 98 -23.06 -1.96 -5.87
C ILE A 98 -21.74 -2.22 -6.64
N GLU A 99 -21.53 -1.55 -7.77
CA GLU A 99 -20.27 -1.63 -8.53
C GLU A 99 -19.08 -1.15 -7.69
N CYS A 100 -19.20 -0.01 -7.01
CA CYS A 100 -18.13 0.54 -6.17
C CYS A 100 -17.82 -0.39 -4.99
N GLN A 101 -18.84 -0.92 -4.31
CA GLN A 101 -18.65 -1.84 -3.20
C GLN A 101 -17.96 -3.14 -3.65
N LYS A 102 -18.40 -3.71 -4.78
CA LYS A 102 -17.74 -4.87 -5.38
C LYS A 102 -16.28 -4.55 -5.75
N GLY A 103 -16.05 -3.39 -6.36
CA GLY A 103 -14.71 -2.91 -6.71
C GLY A 103 -13.79 -2.77 -5.50
N LEU A 104 -14.29 -2.26 -4.37
CA LEU A 104 -13.56 -2.19 -3.10
C LEU A 104 -13.21 -3.59 -2.56
N GLN A 105 -14.14 -4.54 -2.63
CA GLN A 105 -13.87 -5.92 -2.20
C GLN A 105 -12.84 -6.63 -3.08
N GLU A 106 -12.90 -6.42 -4.40
CA GLU A 106 -11.89 -6.93 -5.33
C GLU A 106 -10.53 -6.28 -5.09
N HIS A 107 -10.50 -4.98 -4.84
CA HIS A 107 -9.29 -4.25 -4.46
C HIS A 107 -8.67 -4.85 -3.19
N MET A 108 -9.45 -5.04 -2.12
CA MET A 108 -8.96 -5.64 -0.88
C MET A 108 -8.39 -7.04 -1.07
N SER A 109 -9.05 -7.85 -1.89
CA SER A 109 -8.58 -9.20 -2.20
C SER A 109 -7.23 -9.17 -2.91
N LYS A 110 -7.05 -8.25 -3.87
CA LYS A 110 -5.79 -8.05 -4.60
C LYS A 110 -4.68 -7.55 -3.68
N VAL A 111 -4.96 -6.54 -2.86
CA VAL A 111 -3.98 -5.97 -1.92
C VAL A 111 -3.54 -7.00 -0.89
N ARG A 112 -4.48 -7.80 -0.35
CA ARG A 112 -4.16 -8.90 0.55
C ARG A 112 -3.24 -9.93 -0.11
N GLY A 113 -3.51 -10.31 -1.36
CA GLY A 113 -2.66 -11.21 -2.13
C GLY A 113 -1.23 -10.66 -2.29
N LEU A 114 -1.09 -9.39 -2.67
CA LEU A 114 0.22 -8.74 -2.77
C LEU A 114 0.94 -8.70 -1.42
N LEU A 115 0.23 -8.41 -0.32
CA LEU A 115 0.84 -8.37 1.01
C LEU A 115 1.39 -9.75 1.40
N SER A 116 0.68 -10.83 1.08
CA SER A 116 1.17 -12.20 1.27
C SER A 116 2.38 -12.52 0.38
N GLU A 117 2.43 -12.05 -0.86
CA GLU A 117 3.62 -12.19 -1.72
C GLU A 117 4.84 -11.47 -1.11
N VAL A 118 4.64 -10.23 -0.65
CA VAL A 118 5.67 -9.41 -0.01
C VAL A 118 6.19 -10.08 1.27
N GLU A 119 5.30 -10.64 2.09
CA GLU A 119 5.65 -11.41 3.29
C GLU A 119 6.45 -12.69 2.96
N GLY A 120 6.12 -13.35 1.85
CA GLY A 120 6.90 -14.47 1.31
C GLY A 120 8.32 -14.05 0.93
N LEU A 121 8.48 -12.89 0.29
CA LEU A 121 9.80 -12.35 -0.05
C LEU A 121 10.62 -11.95 1.19
N MET A 122 9.97 -11.39 2.22
CA MET A 122 10.60 -11.15 3.53
C MET A 122 11.15 -12.44 4.14
N THR A 123 10.34 -13.51 4.11
CA THR A 123 10.75 -14.83 4.62
C THR A 123 11.90 -15.42 3.81
N ALA A 124 11.90 -15.21 2.49
CA ALA A 124 12.97 -15.65 1.61
C ALA A 124 14.30 -14.94 1.92
N VAL A 125 14.30 -13.62 2.09
CA VAL A 125 15.51 -12.86 2.49
C VAL A 125 16.03 -13.35 3.84
N GLN A 126 15.13 -13.58 4.80
CA GLN A 126 15.51 -14.11 6.10
C GLN A 126 16.21 -15.47 5.98
N GLY A 127 15.67 -16.40 5.18
CA GLY A 127 16.27 -17.71 4.95
C GLY A 127 17.65 -17.66 4.27
N VAL A 128 17.82 -16.71 3.34
CA VAL A 128 19.12 -16.46 2.69
C VAL A 128 20.15 -15.93 3.70
N LEU A 129 19.75 -15.02 4.59
CA LEU A 129 20.61 -14.50 5.65
C LEU A 129 21.00 -15.55 6.69
N THR A 130 20.05 -16.40 7.13
CA THR A 130 20.34 -17.44 8.13
C THR A 130 21.27 -18.52 7.59
N SER A 131 21.03 -18.97 6.36
CA SER A 131 21.92 -19.96 5.71
C SER A 131 23.34 -19.43 5.48
N ALA A 132 23.50 -18.14 5.19
CA ALA A 132 24.81 -17.50 5.10
C ALA A 132 25.54 -17.46 6.46
N CYS A 133 24.81 -17.25 7.56
CA CYS A 133 25.35 -17.32 8.91
C CYS A 133 25.77 -18.76 9.28
N GLU A 134 24.92 -19.76 9.01
CA GLU A 134 25.21 -21.17 9.26
C GLU A 134 26.43 -21.68 8.46
N TYR A 135 26.57 -21.23 7.21
CA TYR A 135 27.73 -21.54 6.37
C TYR A 135 29.03 -20.90 6.93
N LYS A 136 28.96 -19.66 7.43
CA LYS A 136 30.10 -18.99 8.09
C LYS A 136 30.55 -19.75 9.34
N PHE A 137 29.62 -20.20 10.19
CA PHE A 137 29.93 -20.99 11.39
C PHE A 137 30.47 -22.39 11.06
N SER A 138 30.01 -23.03 9.98
CA SER A 138 30.46 -24.36 9.56
C SER A 138 31.90 -24.36 9.02
N PHE A 139 32.33 -23.26 8.40
CA PHE A 139 33.68 -23.11 7.86
C PHE A 139 34.71 -22.70 8.93
N GLU A 140 34.30 -21.94 9.95
CA GLU A 140 35.16 -21.61 11.10
C GLU A 140 35.38 -22.81 12.05
N GLY A 141 34.56 -23.86 11.95
CA GLY A 141 34.66 -25.07 12.78
C GLY A 141 35.77 -26.06 12.41
N GLN A 142 36.59 -25.82 11.38
CA GLN A 142 37.56 -26.81 10.88
C GLN A 142 39.05 -26.46 11.04
N HIS A 143 39.38 -25.33 11.67
CA HIS A 143 40.74 -25.07 12.14
C HIS A 143 40.73 -24.29 13.45
N THR A 144 40.71 -25.01 14.58
CA THR A 144 41.75 -24.96 15.63
C THR A 144 41.24 -25.70 16.88
N ALA A 145 41.86 -26.84 17.17
CA ALA A 145 41.96 -27.30 18.54
C ALA A 145 42.86 -26.32 19.31
N GLY A 146 42.34 -25.71 20.36
CA GLY A 146 43.16 -25.00 21.36
C GLY A 146 42.65 -23.61 21.72
N GLY A 147 42.13 -23.50 22.96
CA GLY A 147 42.30 -22.29 23.77
C GLY A 147 41.25 -21.20 23.58
N PHE A 148 40.30 -21.17 24.51
CA PHE A 148 39.40 -20.06 24.79
C PHE A 148 40.19 -18.75 25.06
N VAL A 149 40.11 -17.76 24.18
CA VAL A 149 40.35 -16.34 24.53
C VAL A 149 39.38 -15.47 23.74
N VAL A 150 38.38 -14.95 24.45
CA VAL A 150 37.61 -13.77 24.01
C VAL A 150 38.59 -12.61 23.88
N ARG A 151 38.91 -12.22 22.65
CA ARG A 151 39.58 -10.94 22.38
C ARG A 151 38.59 -10.00 21.72
N ARG A 152 37.92 -9.20 22.56
CA ARG A 152 37.36 -7.91 22.18
C ARG A 152 38.52 -7.08 21.63
N ALA A 153 38.60 -6.93 20.32
CA ALA A 153 39.48 -5.98 19.67
C ALA A 153 38.60 -4.85 19.13
N GLU A 154 38.56 -3.77 19.91
CA GLU A 154 38.22 -2.44 19.42
C GLU A 154 39.03 -2.16 18.16
N LEU A 155 38.34 -1.73 17.11
CA LEU A 155 38.98 -1.23 15.91
C LEU A 155 38.23 0.04 15.51
N GLU A 156 38.59 1.12 16.19
CA GLU A 156 38.51 2.46 15.65
C GLU A 156 39.20 2.44 14.28
N LYS A 157 38.43 2.66 13.23
CA LYS A 157 38.95 3.01 11.92
C LYS A 157 38.22 4.27 11.49
N GLU A 158 39.01 5.34 11.47
CA GLU A 158 38.68 6.66 10.96
C GLU A 158 37.84 6.56 9.67
N GLU A 159 36.72 7.28 9.68
CA GLU A 159 35.92 7.58 8.50
C GLU A 159 36.78 8.37 7.51
N MET A 160 37.34 7.67 6.52
CA MET A 160 37.46 8.27 5.20
C MET A 160 36.13 8.08 4.48
N GLU A 161 35.33 9.14 4.42
CA GLU A 161 34.17 9.25 3.53
C GLU A 161 34.63 9.00 2.08
N SER A 162 34.35 7.78 1.60
CA SER A 162 34.36 7.46 0.19
C SER A 162 33.16 8.14 -0.47
N ILE A 163 33.42 9.04 -1.43
CA ILE A 163 32.41 9.70 -2.28
C ILE A 163 31.70 8.71 -3.24
N HIS A 164 32.08 7.42 -3.25
CA HIS A 164 31.33 6.40 -3.98
C HIS A 164 30.16 5.86 -3.15
N PRO A 165 28.93 5.77 -3.70
CA PRO A 165 27.81 5.16 -3.00
C PRO A 165 28.18 3.72 -2.65
N ARG A 166 28.24 3.42 -1.35
CA ARG A 166 28.46 2.08 -0.83
C ARG A 166 27.32 1.19 -1.35
N ARG A 167 27.66 0.07 -1.99
CA ARG A 167 26.66 -0.93 -2.37
C ARG A 167 25.92 -1.40 -1.11
N PRO A 168 24.58 -1.44 -1.12
CA PRO A 168 23.82 -1.91 0.03
C PRO A 168 24.20 -3.34 0.36
N SER A 169 24.44 -3.61 1.64
CA SER A 169 24.66 -4.97 2.15
C SER A 169 23.33 -5.72 2.26
N ALA A 170 23.39 -7.04 2.41
CA ALA A 170 22.20 -7.86 2.64
C ALA A 170 21.36 -7.42 3.86
N SER A 171 22.02 -6.86 4.89
CA SER A 171 21.33 -6.30 6.06
C SER A 171 20.60 -5.00 5.74
N ASP A 172 21.16 -4.17 4.85
CA ASP A 172 20.55 -2.90 4.44
C ASP A 172 19.27 -3.17 3.63
N TYR A 173 19.31 -4.15 2.71
CA TYR A 173 18.12 -4.63 1.99
C TYR A 173 17.05 -5.15 2.95
N ALA A 174 17.42 -6.00 3.91
CA ALA A 174 16.45 -6.55 4.86
C ALA A 174 15.81 -5.46 5.75
N ALA A 175 16.60 -4.48 6.20
CA ALA A 175 16.12 -3.38 7.03
C ALA A 175 15.10 -2.49 6.29
N ILE A 176 15.40 -2.13 5.04
CA ILE A 176 14.48 -1.29 4.24
C ILE A 176 13.23 -2.05 3.83
N MET A 177 13.35 -3.34 3.46
CA MET A 177 12.20 -4.20 3.17
C MET A 177 11.29 -4.35 4.38
N CYS A 178 11.86 -4.56 5.57
CA CYS A 178 11.10 -4.66 6.82
C CYS A 178 10.32 -3.37 7.11
N SER A 179 10.98 -2.22 6.94
CA SER A 179 10.34 -0.91 7.11
C SER A 179 9.17 -0.74 6.15
N ILE A 180 9.37 -1.03 4.86
CA ILE A 180 8.33 -0.92 3.83
C ILE A 180 7.17 -1.89 4.09
N TYR A 181 7.45 -3.16 4.39
CA TYR A 181 6.40 -4.14 4.72
C TYR A 181 5.52 -3.68 5.89
N ASN A 182 6.14 -3.18 6.96
CA ASN A 182 5.39 -2.67 8.11
C ASN A 182 4.51 -1.48 7.74
N MET A 183 5.00 -0.54 6.93
CA MET A 183 4.22 0.59 6.42
C MET A 183 3.02 0.11 5.58
N LEU A 184 3.25 -0.78 4.61
CA LEU A 184 2.21 -1.34 3.75
C LEU A 184 1.15 -2.11 4.55
N LYS A 185 1.58 -2.88 5.57
CA LYS A 185 0.67 -3.63 6.44
C LYS A 185 -0.25 -2.71 7.24
N GLN A 186 0.27 -1.61 7.78
CA GLN A 186 -0.55 -0.64 8.51
C GLN A 186 -1.52 0.10 7.58
N ASP A 187 -1.06 0.50 6.39
CA ASP A 187 -1.90 1.12 5.36
C ASP A 187 -3.05 0.19 4.93
N PHE A 188 -2.75 -1.10 4.72
CA PHE A 188 -3.76 -2.12 4.45
C PHE A 188 -4.78 -2.27 5.58
N ILE A 189 -4.34 -2.35 6.84
CA ILE A 189 -5.25 -2.46 7.99
C ILE A 189 -6.16 -1.23 8.09
N MET A 190 -5.65 -0.04 7.79
CA MET A 190 -6.45 1.18 7.74
C MET A 190 -7.49 1.10 6.62
N GLN A 191 -7.10 0.72 5.40
CA GLN A 191 -8.00 0.55 4.26
C GLN A 191 -9.10 -0.48 4.54
N GLU A 192 -8.75 -1.61 5.17
CA GLU A 192 -9.70 -2.63 5.60
C GLU A 192 -10.74 -2.07 6.56
N LYS A 193 -10.30 -1.33 7.59
CA LYS A 193 -11.21 -0.68 8.54
C LYS A 193 -12.16 0.30 7.86
N ILE A 194 -11.66 1.13 6.94
CA ILE A 194 -12.49 2.06 6.16
C ILE A 194 -13.58 1.29 5.42
N ILE A 195 -13.22 0.24 4.68
CA ILE A 195 -14.17 -0.53 3.88
C ILE A 195 -15.22 -1.20 4.76
N VAL A 196 -14.80 -1.86 5.84
CA VAL A 196 -15.73 -2.49 6.80
C VAL A 196 -16.70 -1.45 7.39
N SER A 197 -16.23 -0.26 7.74
CA SER A 197 -17.09 0.83 8.20
C SER A 197 -18.09 1.29 7.15
N THR A 198 -17.71 1.31 5.86
CA THR A 198 -18.64 1.68 4.78
C THR A 198 -19.74 0.66 4.53
N GLU A 199 -19.49 -0.63 4.79
CA GLU A 199 -20.48 -1.69 4.58
C GLU A 199 -21.49 -1.79 5.72
N ILE A 200 -21.05 -1.56 6.97
CA ILE A 200 -21.84 -1.87 8.17
C ILE A 200 -22.59 -0.64 8.71
N CYS A 201 -22.01 0.56 8.62
CA CYS A 201 -22.45 1.69 9.45
C CYS A 201 -23.27 2.77 8.74
N HIS A 202 -23.60 2.63 7.45
CA HIS A 202 -24.23 3.71 6.66
C HIS A 202 -23.59 5.10 6.96
N PRO A 203 -22.28 5.23 6.76
CA PRO A 203 -21.49 6.33 7.30
C PRO A 203 -22.00 7.69 6.84
N SER A 204 -22.01 8.69 7.71
CA SER A 204 -22.38 10.07 7.39
C SER A 204 -21.48 10.67 6.29
N SER A 205 -21.92 11.80 5.73
CA SER A 205 -21.14 12.54 4.72
C SER A 205 -19.75 12.94 5.24
N GLU A 206 -19.69 13.42 6.49
CA GLU A 206 -18.45 13.83 7.14
C GLU A 206 -17.49 12.66 7.38
N GLU A 207 -18.03 11.51 7.82
CA GLU A 207 -17.24 10.29 7.99
C GLU A 207 -16.67 9.80 6.65
N LEU A 208 -17.49 9.76 5.58
CA LEU A 208 -17.03 9.39 4.23
C LEU A 208 -15.97 10.35 3.69
N GLY A 209 -16.11 11.65 3.95
CA GLY A 209 -15.10 12.65 3.64
C GLY A 209 -13.79 12.39 4.38
N SER A 210 -13.88 12.04 5.66
CA SER A 210 -12.72 11.68 6.50
C SER A 210 -12.04 10.41 6.00
N TYR A 211 -12.81 9.38 5.64
CA TYR A 211 -12.29 8.13 5.06
C TYR A 211 -11.58 8.36 3.72
N THR A 212 -12.18 9.15 2.83
CA THR A 212 -11.57 9.52 1.53
C THR A 212 -10.25 10.26 1.75
N THR A 213 -10.21 11.15 2.74
CA THR A 213 -9.00 11.90 3.11
C THR A 213 -7.92 10.97 3.64
N MET A 214 -8.24 10.07 4.58
CA MET A 214 -7.28 9.10 5.12
C MET A 214 -6.72 8.17 4.03
N TRP A 215 -7.59 7.71 3.11
CA TRP A 215 -7.17 6.88 1.98
C TRP A 215 -6.18 7.59 1.06
N THR A 216 -6.38 8.90 0.85
CA THR A 216 -5.53 9.71 -0.04
C THR A 216 -4.21 10.09 0.62
N LEU A 217 -4.24 10.45 1.91
CA LEU A 217 -3.06 10.91 2.65
C LEU A 217 -2.11 9.78 3.04
N ARG A 218 -2.60 8.54 3.15
CA ARG A 218 -1.80 7.35 3.50
C ARG A 218 -0.82 7.59 4.65
N PRO A 219 -1.34 7.93 5.85
CA PRO A 219 -0.51 8.44 6.97
C PRO A 219 0.56 7.46 7.48
N TYR A 220 0.47 6.18 7.12
CA TYR A 220 1.44 5.15 7.51
C TYR A 220 2.60 5.01 6.53
N ILE A 221 2.51 5.64 5.35
CA ILE A 221 3.48 5.53 4.28
C ILE A 221 4.40 6.73 4.34
N LYS A 222 5.70 6.45 4.34
CA LYS A 222 6.75 7.47 4.30
C LYS A 222 7.42 7.41 2.94
N ASP A 223 7.09 8.36 2.09
CA ASP A 223 7.59 8.44 0.72
C ASP A 223 9.12 8.53 0.68
N GLU A 224 9.75 9.07 1.73
CA GLU A 224 11.21 9.16 1.85
C GLU A 224 11.83 7.75 1.84
N ILE A 225 11.27 6.82 2.60
CA ILE A 225 11.78 5.44 2.70
C ILE A 225 11.58 4.70 1.37
N ILE A 226 10.44 4.88 0.72
CA ILE A 226 10.18 4.27 -0.60
C ILE A 226 11.17 4.85 -1.62
N SER A 227 11.37 6.16 -1.63
CA SER A 227 12.30 6.84 -2.54
C SER A 227 13.75 6.40 -2.31
N GLU A 228 14.14 6.16 -1.06
CA GLU A 228 15.46 5.64 -0.69
C GLU A 228 15.63 4.21 -1.21
N ALA A 229 14.62 3.35 -1.07
CA ALA A 229 14.66 1.98 -1.57
C ALA A 229 14.82 1.90 -3.08
N TRP A 230 14.21 2.81 -3.84
CA TRP A 230 14.40 2.86 -5.30
C TRP A 230 15.85 3.14 -5.73
N LYS A 231 16.63 3.83 -4.90
CA LYS A 231 18.06 4.06 -5.15
C LYS A 231 18.88 2.77 -5.08
N PHE A 232 18.34 1.70 -4.49
CA PHE A 232 19.03 0.41 -4.41
C PHE A 232 18.73 -0.50 -5.61
N VAL A 233 17.73 -0.15 -6.43
CA VAL A 233 17.36 -0.86 -7.66
C VAL A 233 18.01 -0.23 -8.91
N THR A 234 18.36 1.06 -8.82
CA THR A 234 18.90 1.88 -9.93
C THR A 234 20.43 1.86 -9.94
#